data_AF-A0A832DVN9-F1
#
_entry.id   AF-A0A832DVN9-F1
#
_cell.length_a   1.000
_cell.length_b   1.000
_cell.length_c   1.000
_cell.angle_alpha   90.00
_cell.angle_beta   90.00
_cell.angle_gamma   90.00
#
_symmetry.space_group_name_H-M   'P 1'
#
loop_
_entity.id
_entity.type
_entity.pdbx_description
1 polymer ?
#
loop_
_entity_poly.entity_id
_entity_poly.type
_entity_poly.pdbx_seq_one_letter_code
_entity_poly.pdbx_strand_id
1 'polypeptide(L)' 'MPRIEIIGLKGVPEIKPGDDLARIIVETAEQNNVKIEDGDVIVVKSKIISKAEGRIVELEKVEQSEKAR' A
#
# COMPACT_ATOMS: atom_id res chain seq x y z
N MET A 1 -4.63 32.46 2.56
CA MET A 1 -3.90 31.62 1.58
C MET A 1 -4.20 30.17 1.88
N PRO A 2 -4.42 29.30 0.87
CA PRO A 2 -4.59 27.87 1.12
C PRO A 2 -3.30 27.25 1.65
N ARG A 3 -3.41 26.28 2.56
CA ARG A 3 -2.30 25.49 3.13
C ARG A 3 -2.44 24.05 2.66
N ILE A 4 -1.31 23.40 2.38
CA ILE A 4 -1.21 21.97 2.11
C ILE A 4 -0.33 21.36 3.19
N GLU A 5 -0.70 20.17 3.66
CA GLU A 5 0.09 19.35 4.57
C GLU A 5 0.25 17.95 4.00
N ILE A 6 1.44 17.35 4.20
CA ILE A 6 1.75 16.00 3.73
C ILE A 6 2.33 15.24 4.91
N ILE A 7 1.65 14.18 5.33
CA ILE A 7 2.01 13.42 6.53
C ILE A 7 2.34 11.99 6.12
N GLY A 8 3.56 11.56 6.41
CA GLY A 8 3.99 10.17 6.19
C GLY A 8 3.63 9.30 7.39
N LEU A 9 2.93 8.19 7.16
CA LEU A 9 2.64 7.20 8.19
C LEU A 9 3.85 6.29 8.41
N LYS A 10 4.30 6.17 9.67
CA LYS A 10 5.37 5.24 10.06
C LYS A 10 4.79 3.97 10.67
N GLY A 11 5.54 2.87 10.61
CA GLY A 11 5.13 1.61 11.24
C GLY A 11 4.08 0.81 10.46
N VAL A 12 3.80 1.17 9.20
CA VAL A 12 2.97 0.34 8.31
C VAL A 12 3.60 -1.06 8.22
N PRO A 13 2.85 -2.14 8.51
CA PRO A 13 3.37 -3.50 8.46
C PRO A 13 3.71 -3.94 7.04
N GLU A 14 4.44 -5.04 6.93
CA GLU A 14 4.64 -5.71 5.64
C GLU A 14 3.31 -6.31 5.16
N ILE A 15 2.84 -5.82 4.00
CA ILE A 15 1.57 -6.24 3.40
C ILE A 15 1.66 -7.64 2.81
N LYS A 16 0.65 -8.45 3.06
CA LYS A 16 0.48 -9.83 2.62
C LYS A 16 -0.78 -9.99 1.75
N PRO A 17 -0.85 -11.06 0.94
CA PRO A 17 -2.07 -11.39 0.20
C PRO A 17 -3.28 -11.54 1.13
N GLY A 18 -4.37 -10.85 0.78
CA GLY A 18 -5.62 -10.85 1.54
C GLY A 18 -5.71 -9.79 2.65
N ASP A 19 -4.65 -9.00 2.89
CA ASP A 19 -4.69 -7.93 3.89
C ASP A 19 -5.70 -6.84 3.51
N ASP A 20 -6.46 -6.36 4.51
CA ASP A 20 -7.31 -5.19 4.38
C ASP A 20 -6.47 -3.91 4.52
N LEU A 21 -6.09 -3.34 3.38
CA LEU A 21 -5.27 -2.13 3.34
C LEU A 21 -5.95 -0.91 3.95
N ALA A 22 -7.27 -0.77 3.80
CA ALA A 22 -7.98 0.38 4.34
C ALA A 22 -7.91 0.37 5.86
N ARG A 23 -8.19 -0.78 6.46
CA ARG A 23 -8.07 -0.99 7.90
C ARG A 23 -6.65 -0.72 8.40
N ILE A 24 -5.64 -1.28 7.74
CA ILE A 24 -4.23 -1.09 8.12
C ILE A 24 -3.84 0.39 8.07
N ILE A 25 -4.26 1.13 7.03
CA ILE A 25 -3.96 2.56 6.89
C ILE A 25 -4.60 3.37 8.03
N VAL A 26 -5.87 3.12 8.34
CA VAL A 26 -6.58 3.80 9.43
C VAL A 26 -5.94 3.51 10.78
N GLU A 27 -5.69 2.24 11.11
CA GLU A 27 -5.04 1.86 12.37
C GLU A 27 -3.62 2.45 12.49
N THR A 28 -2.87 2.51 11.38
CA THR A 28 -1.53 3.13 11.39
C THR A 28 -1.62 4.65 11.57
N ALA A 29 -2.60 5.31 10.96
CA ALA A 29 -2.82 6.74 11.13
C ALA A 29 -3.13 7.09 12.59
N GLU A 30 -4.03 6.33 13.22
CA GLU A 30 -4.36 6.47 14.64
C GLU A 30 -3.12 6.32 15.54
N GLN A 31 -2.30 5.29 15.31
CA GLN A 31 -1.04 5.08 16.05
C GLN A 31 -0.03 6.22 15.89
N ASN A 32 -0.06 6.91 14.74
CA ASN A 32 0.80 8.06 14.47
C ASN A 32 0.18 9.39 14.96
N ASN A 33 -0.99 9.35 15.62
CA ASN A 33 -1.79 10.54 15.99
C ASN A 33 -2.15 11.40 14.77
N VAL A 34 -2.36 10.77 13.62
CA VAL A 34 -2.80 11.42 12.38
C VAL A 34 -4.28 11.15 12.22
N LYS A 35 -5.08 12.21 12.29
CA LYS A 35 -6.52 12.13 12.05
C LYS A 35 -6.77 12.25 10.54
N ILE A 36 -7.50 11.29 9.98
CA ILE A 36 -8.00 11.37 8.59
C ILE A 36 -9.34 12.09 8.64
N GLU A 37 -9.48 13.16 7.85
CA GLU A 37 -10.67 14.00 7.80
C GLU A 37 -11.29 14.01 6.40
N ASP A 38 -12.55 14.47 6.30
CA ASP A 38 -13.24 14.56 5.03
C ASP A 38 -12.51 15.50 4.08
N GLY A 39 -12.21 15.01 2.87
CA GLY A 39 -11.46 15.74 1.85
C GLY A 39 -9.96 15.41 1.82
N ASP A 40 -9.46 14.64 2.78
CA ASP A 40 -8.08 14.15 2.74
C ASP A 40 -7.84 13.17 1.58
N VAL A 41 -6.60 13.16 1.09
CA VAL A 41 -6.17 12.26 0.01
C VAL A 41 -5.18 11.24 0.55
N ILE A 42 -5.53 9.97 0.43
CA ILE A 42 -4.66 8.86 0.81
C ILE A 42 -3.79 8.46 -0.38
N VAL A 43 -2.47 8.59 -0.24
CA VAL A 43 -1.49 8.25 -1.27
C VAL A 43 -0.76 6.97 -0.89
N VAL A 44 -0.82 5.96 -1.76
CA VAL A 44 -0.16 4.67 -1.56
C VAL A 44 0.69 4.28 -2.77
N LYS A 45 1.73 3.48 -2.54
CA LYS A 45 2.53 2.90 -3.64
C LYS A 45 1.79 1.72 -4.24
N SER A 46 1.79 1.58 -5.57
CA SER A 46 1.15 0.44 -6.26
C SER A 46 1.58 -0.94 -5.76
N LYS A 47 2.82 -1.07 -5.25
CA LYS A 47 3.34 -2.33 -4.69
C LYS A 47 2.45 -2.90 -3.59
N ILE A 48 1.92 -2.07 -2.68
CA ILE A 48 1.14 -2.59 -1.55
C ILE A 48 -0.23 -3.10 -2.01
N ILE A 49 -0.82 -2.46 -3.02
CA ILE A 49 -2.04 -2.93 -3.68
C ILE A 49 -1.78 -4.30 -4.31
N SER A 50 -0.73 -4.42 -5.13
CA SER A 50 -0.39 -5.70 -5.78
C SER A 50 -0.15 -6.83 -4.78
N LYS A 51 0.45 -6.55 -3.61
CA LYS A 51 0.65 -7.55 -2.56
C LYS A 51 -0.67 -7.99 -1.93
N ALA A 52 -1.52 -7.05 -1.52
CA ALA A 52 -2.82 -7.34 -0.92
C ALA A 52 -3.74 -8.12 -1.87
N GLU A 53 -3.71 -7.78 -3.16
CA GLU A 53 -4.45 -8.49 -4.22
C GLU A 53 -3.83 -9.85 -4.62
N GLY A 54 -2.73 -10.26 -3.99
CA GLY A 54 -2.10 -11.55 -4.27
C GLY A 54 -1.39 -11.63 -5.63
N ARG A 55 -1.01 -10.50 -6.23
CA ARG A 55 -0.28 -10.44 -7.52
C ARG A 55 1.22 -10.71 -7.38
N ILE A 56 1.58 -11.66 -6.53
CA ILE A 56 2.96 -12.11 -6.33
C ILE A 56 3.11 -13.43 -7.07
N VAL A 57 4.13 -13.54 -7.92
CA VAL A 57 4.47 -14.77 -8.65
C VAL A 57 5.91 -15.16 -8.33
N GLU A 58 6.14 -16.44 -8.08
CA GLU A 58 7.49 -16.99 -7.98
C GLU A 58 8.11 -17.05 -9.37
N LEU A 59 9.31 -16.50 -9.51
CA LEU A 59 9.99 -16.45 -10.81
C LEU A 59 10.23 -17.85 -11.39
N GLU A 60 10.46 -18.85 -10.54
CA GLU A 60 10.63 -20.26 -10.93
C GLU A 60 9.38 -20.85 -11.62
N LYS A 61 8.19 -20.27 -11.37
CA LYS A 61 6.92 -20.70 -11.99
C LYS A 61 6.64 -19.99 -13.31
N VAL A 62 7.51 -19.09 -13.76
CA VAL A 62 7.34 -18.33 -14.99
C VAL A 62 8.04 -19.05 -16.14
N GLU A 63 7.26 -19.58 -17.08
CA GLU A 63 7.80 -20.14 -18.32
C GLU A 63 8.23 -19.00 -19.27
N GLN A 64 9.50 -19.03 -19.68
CA GLN A 64 10.05 -18.04 -20.61
C GLN A 64 9.60 -18.35 -22.04
N SER A 65 8.96 -17.38 -22.69
CA SER A 65 8.72 -17.45 -24.14
C SER A 65 10.04 -17.33 -24.91
N GLU A 66 10.10 -17.80 -26.16
CA GLU A 66 11.28 -17.66 -27.03
C GLU A 66 11.76 -16.20 -27.18
N LYS A 67 10.84 -15.23 -27.21
CA LYS A 67 11.15 -13.79 -27.30
C LYS A 67 11.81 -13.23 -26.02
N ALA A 68 11.63 -13.89 -24.88
CA ALA A 68 12.09 -13.45 -23.57
C ALA A 68 13.36 -14.19 -23.11
N ARG A 69 13.93 -15.07 -23.95
CA ARG A 69 15.16 -15.81 -23.69
C ARG A 69 16.41 -14.98 -24.00
#